data_AF-A0A940SR57-F1
#
_entry.id   AF-A0A940SR57-F1
#
_cell.length_a   1.000
_cell.length_b   1.000
_cell.length_c   1.000
_cell.angle_alpha   90.00
_cell.angle_beta   90.00
_cell.angle_gamma   90.00
#
_symmetry.space_group_name_H-M   'P 1'
#
loop_
_entity.id
_entity.type
_entity.pdbx_description
1 polymer ?
#
loop_
_entity_poly.entity_id
_entity_poly.type
_entity_poly.pdbx_seq_one_letter_code
_entity_poly.pdbx_strand_id
1 'polypeptide(L)'
;GFTLVELIVVIAIIGVLAAILVPSLLGYVKKSKVSAMNANAKDVFDAVNTSLIELDSQGTSLSGYDGLDKWDDALKTAIGNYFKDINNAKYEFHAYIDGGACTATSASDKTYWGCYPTGNDVAHAKDAPTLSATGSAVGGGSTT
;
A
#
# COMPACT_ATOMS: atom_id res chain seq x y z
N GLY A 1 39.81 4.70 -36.26
CA GLY A 1 39.79 5.46 -35.00
C GLY A 1 38.50 6.23 -34.95
N PHE A 2 37.80 6.21 -33.81
CA PHE A 2 36.55 6.97 -33.61
C PHE A 2 36.89 8.46 -33.48
N THR A 3 36.17 9.32 -34.19
CA THR A 3 36.39 10.77 -34.17
C THR A 3 35.64 11.41 -32.99
N LEU A 4 36.16 12.54 -32.49
CA LEU A 4 35.48 13.31 -31.44
C LEU A 4 34.09 13.80 -31.89
N VAL A 5 33.93 14.07 -33.19
CA VAL A 5 32.66 14.53 -33.77
C VAL A 5 31.61 13.43 -33.72
N GLU A 6 31.97 12.19 -34.07
CA GLU A 6 31.06 11.05 -33.97
C GLU A 6 30.56 10.85 -32.53
N LEU A 7 31.43 11.05 -31.54
CA LEU A 7 31.05 10.91 -30.13
C LEU A 7 30.14 12.05 -29.65
N ILE A 8 30.36 13.28 -30.10
CA ILE A 8 29.53 14.45 -29.73
C ILE A 8 28.10 14.32 -30.29
N VAL A 9 27.94 13.85 -31.52
CA VAL A 9 26.61 13.66 -32.12
C VAL A 9 25.83 12.57 -31.38
N VAL A 10 26.50 11.49 -30.97
CA VAL A 10 25.87 10.39 -30.23
C VAL A 10 25.36 10.85 -28.87
N ILE A 11 26.17 11.56 -28.08
CA ILE A 11 25.72 12.07 -26.77
C ILE A 11 24.62 13.13 -26.91
N ALA A 12 24.61 13.91 -28.01
CA ALA A 12 23.55 14.88 -28.27
C ALA A 12 22.19 14.19 -28.50
N ILE A 13 22.15 13.11 -29.30
CA ILE A 13 20.92 12.34 -29.53
C ILE A 13 20.46 11.63 -28.26
N ILE A 14 21.37 10.99 -27.52
CA ILE A 14 21.06 10.36 -26.22
C ILE A 14 20.50 11.39 -25.23
N GLY A 15 21.05 12.62 -25.21
CA GLY A 15 20.57 13.70 -24.37
C GLY A 15 19.12 14.08 -24.64
N VAL A 16 18.73 14.22 -25.91
CA VAL A 16 17.34 14.55 -26.29
C VAL A 16 16.39 13.41 -25.94
N LEU A 17 16.76 12.15 -26.22
CA LEU A 17 15.92 10.99 -25.89
C LEU A 17 15.73 10.84 -24.37
N ALA A 18 16.80 11.01 -23.60
CA ALA A 18 16.75 10.94 -22.15
C ALA A 18 15.84 12.04 -21.56
N ALA A 19 15.90 13.26 -22.10
CA ALA A 19 15.09 14.38 -21.63
C ALA A 19 13.58 14.12 -21.71
N ILE A 20 13.12 13.43 -22.77
CA ILE A 20 11.69 13.10 -22.95
C ILE A 20 11.31 11.85 -22.15
N LEU A 21 12.21 10.89 -22.01
CA LEU A 21 11.93 9.61 -21.36
C LEU A 21 11.84 9.70 -19.83
N VAL A 22 12.71 10.49 -19.19
CA VAL A 22 12.82 10.54 -17.72
C VAL A 22 11.49 10.91 -17.04
N PRO A 23 10.76 11.98 -17.45
CA PRO A 23 9.47 12.32 -16.82
C PRO A 23 8.42 11.21 -16.94
N SER A 24 8.35 10.56 -18.11
CA SER A 24 7.41 9.47 -18.37
C SER A 24 7.72 8.25 -17.49
N LEU A 25 9.00 7.88 -17.38
CA LEU A 25 9.44 6.78 -16.53
C LEU A 25 9.13 7.02 -15.05
N LEU A 26 9.35 8.24 -14.55
CA LEU A 26 9.04 8.60 -13.16
C LEU A 26 7.54 8.45 -12.86
N GLY A 27 6.67 8.85 -13.79
CA GLY A 27 5.22 8.65 -13.65
C GLY A 27 4.83 7.16 -13.61
N TYR A 28 5.43 6.34 -14.48
CA TYR A 28 5.20 4.90 -14.50
C TYR A 28 5.64 4.23 -13.19
N VAL A 29 6.85 4.56 -12.70
CA VAL A 29 7.36 4.02 -11.44
C VAL A 29 6.44 4.37 -10.28
N LYS A 30 5.96 5.62 -10.19
CA LYS A 30 4.99 6.05 -9.17
C LYS A 30 3.72 5.21 -9.20
N LYS A 31 3.13 5.01 -10.39
CA LYS A 31 1.93 4.17 -10.55
C LYS A 31 2.19 2.72 -10.15
N SER A 32 3.33 2.16 -10.53
CA SER A 32 3.72 0.80 -10.13
C SER A 32 3.87 0.67 -8.61
N LYS A 33 4.40 1.70 -7.93
CA LYS A 33 4.54 1.70 -6.47
C LYS A 33 3.19 1.75 -5.75
N VAL A 34 2.28 2.62 -6.18
CA VAL A 34 0.90 2.67 -5.65
C VAL A 34 0.19 1.34 -5.89
N SER A 35 0.31 0.76 -7.09
CA SER A 35 -0.26 -0.56 -7.39
C SER A 35 0.31 -1.66 -6.50
N ALA A 36 1.60 -1.61 -6.17
CA ALA A 36 2.20 -2.55 -5.22
C ALA A 36 1.64 -2.36 -3.80
N MET A 37 1.39 -1.12 -3.37
CA MET A 37 0.76 -0.88 -2.07
C MET A 37 -0.71 -1.33 -2.04
N ASN A 38 -1.46 -1.18 -3.13
CA ASN A 38 -2.81 -1.75 -3.22
C ASN A 38 -2.81 -3.28 -3.13
N ALA A 39 -1.83 -3.94 -3.75
CA ALA A 39 -1.63 -5.38 -3.64
C ALA A 39 -1.30 -5.79 -2.20
N ASN A 40 -0.35 -5.11 -1.56
CA ASN A 40 -0.02 -5.37 -0.16
C ASN A 40 -1.22 -5.14 0.77
N ALA A 41 -2.02 -4.09 0.54
CA ALA A 41 -3.24 -3.85 1.31
C ALA A 41 -4.22 -5.02 1.16
N LYS A 42 -4.40 -5.54 -0.06
CA LYS A 42 -5.20 -6.73 -0.31
C LYS A 42 -4.66 -7.96 0.42
N ASP A 43 -3.35 -8.19 0.38
CA ASP A 43 -2.74 -9.33 1.06
C ASP A 43 -2.98 -9.25 2.58
N VAL A 44 -2.87 -8.06 3.17
CA VAL A 44 -3.22 -7.85 4.59
C VAL A 44 -4.72 -8.07 4.83
N PHE A 45 -5.60 -7.62 3.94
CA PHE A 45 -7.04 -7.84 4.07
C PHE A 45 -7.39 -9.33 4.14
N ASP A 46 -6.81 -10.11 3.22
CA ASP A 46 -7.03 -11.55 3.15
C ASP A 46 -6.42 -12.25 4.39
N ALA A 47 -5.25 -11.81 4.84
CA ALA A 47 -4.60 -12.32 6.05
C ALA A 47 -5.41 -12.02 7.33
N VAL A 48 -5.90 -10.79 7.51
CA VAL A 48 -6.72 -10.38 8.66
C VAL A 48 -8.01 -11.20 8.70
N ASN A 49 -8.72 -11.34 7.57
CA ASN A 49 -9.95 -12.13 7.51
C ASN A 49 -9.70 -13.61 7.85
N THR A 50 -8.62 -14.18 7.33
CA THR A 50 -8.23 -15.57 7.65
C THR A 50 -7.94 -15.73 9.14
N SER A 51 -7.19 -14.80 9.73
CA SER A 51 -6.88 -14.81 11.16
C SER A 51 -8.11 -14.62 12.05
N LEU A 52 -9.06 -13.76 11.66
CA LEU A 52 -10.32 -13.58 12.40
C LEU A 52 -11.17 -14.87 12.38
N ILE A 53 -11.25 -15.56 11.24
CA ILE A 53 -11.94 -16.86 11.13
C ILE A 53 -11.28 -17.89 12.04
N GLU A 54 -9.95 -17.94 12.11
CA GLU A 54 -9.24 -18.84 13.01
C GLU A 54 -9.54 -18.54 14.49
N LEU A 55 -9.53 -17.27 14.87
CA LEU A 55 -9.83 -16.85 16.25
C LEU A 55 -11.27 -17.19 16.65
N ASP A 56 -12.23 -16.98 15.74
CA ASP A 56 -13.63 -17.37 15.94
C ASP A 56 -13.78 -18.89 16.10
N SER A 57 -13.07 -19.67 15.27
CA SER A 57 -13.07 -21.14 15.36
C SER A 57 -12.50 -21.66 16.69
N GLN A 58 -11.63 -20.88 17.35
CA GLN A 58 -11.07 -21.17 18.67
C GLN A 58 -11.98 -20.71 19.82
N GLY A 59 -13.14 -20.13 19.52
CA GLY A 59 -14.11 -19.63 20.49
C GLY A 59 -13.79 -18.22 21.03
N THR A 60 -12.91 -17.47 20.35
CA THR A 60 -12.61 -16.08 20.72
C THR A 60 -13.72 -15.17 20.21
N SER A 61 -14.27 -14.31 21.07
CA SER A 61 -15.27 -13.33 20.64
C SER A 61 -14.64 -12.28 19.74
N LEU A 62 -15.17 -12.12 18.52
CA LEU A 62 -14.64 -11.17 17.56
C LEU A 62 -15.03 -9.70 17.83
N SER A 63 -16.01 -9.43 18.68
CA SER A 63 -16.50 -8.07 18.97
C SER A 63 -15.43 -7.16 19.59
N GLY A 64 -14.37 -7.73 20.17
CA GLY A 64 -13.22 -6.96 20.66
C GLY A 64 -12.35 -6.37 19.55
N TYR A 65 -12.48 -6.89 18.33
CA TYR A 65 -11.71 -6.48 17.16
C TYR A 65 -12.40 -5.41 16.31
N ASP A 66 -13.66 -5.05 16.59
CA ASP A 66 -14.38 -4.05 15.80
C ASP A 66 -13.77 -2.64 15.95
N GLY A 67 -13.46 -2.02 14.82
CA GLY A 67 -12.85 -0.70 14.70
C GLY A 67 -11.52 -0.68 13.95
N LEU A 68 -10.91 0.52 13.90
CA LEU A 68 -9.62 0.75 13.26
C LEU A 68 -8.47 0.24 14.14
N ASP A 69 -7.56 -0.53 13.54
CA ASP A 69 -6.29 -0.98 14.13
C ASP A 69 -6.42 -1.66 15.49
N LYS A 70 -7.53 -2.38 15.68
CA LYS A 70 -7.78 -3.23 16.84
C LYS A 70 -6.98 -4.54 16.75
N TRP A 71 -5.68 -4.42 16.53
CA TRP A 71 -4.79 -5.55 16.37
C TRP A 71 -4.14 -5.82 17.72
N ASP A 72 -4.66 -6.82 18.44
CA ASP A 72 -3.99 -7.34 19.63
C ASP A 72 -2.80 -8.24 19.23
N ASP A 73 -2.07 -8.72 20.23
CA ASP A 73 -0.87 -9.54 20.00
C ASP A 73 -1.21 -10.89 19.34
N ALA A 74 -2.39 -11.44 19.61
CA ALA A 74 -2.86 -12.69 19.02
C ALA A 74 -3.13 -12.53 17.52
N LEU A 75 -3.91 -11.51 17.15
CA LEU A 75 -4.24 -11.20 15.76
C LEU A 75 -3.00 -10.77 14.98
N LYS A 76 -2.10 -9.95 15.55
CA LYS A 76 -0.81 -9.60 14.91
C LYS A 76 0.04 -10.82 14.62
N THR A 77 0.12 -11.74 15.57
CA THR A 77 0.86 -13.00 15.40
C THR A 77 0.25 -13.86 14.30
N ALA A 78 -1.07 -14.00 14.30
CA ALA A 78 -1.79 -14.77 13.30
C ALA A 78 -1.62 -14.17 11.90
N ILE A 79 -1.77 -12.85 11.75
CA ILE A 79 -1.52 -12.15 10.48
C ILE A 79 -0.08 -12.35 10.02
N GLY A 80 0.89 -12.27 10.95
CA GLY A 80 2.32 -12.47 10.66
C GLY A 80 2.68 -13.84 10.08
N ASN A 81 1.86 -14.87 10.32
CA ASN A 81 2.02 -16.19 9.70
C ASN A 81 1.71 -16.18 8.20
N TYR A 82 0.78 -15.31 7.78
CA TYR A 82 0.32 -15.18 6.40
C TYR A 82 1.04 -14.06 5.65
N PHE A 83 1.35 -12.96 6.34
CA PHE A 83 1.92 -11.75 5.77
C PHE A 83 3.06 -11.21 6.64
N LYS A 84 4.29 -11.64 6.34
CA LYS A 84 5.49 -11.32 7.15
C LYS A 84 5.85 -9.84 7.16
N ASP A 85 5.50 -9.13 6.09
CA ASP A 85 5.80 -7.70 5.98
C ASP A 85 5.01 -6.85 7.00
N ILE A 86 3.99 -7.41 7.66
CA ILE A 86 3.23 -6.77 8.75
C ILE A 86 4.14 -6.21 9.87
N ASN A 87 5.28 -6.87 10.11
CA ASN A 87 6.25 -6.51 11.15
C ASN A 87 7.44 -5.71 10.61
N ASN A 88 7.45 -5.40 9.31
CA ASN A 88 8.55 -4.72 8.67
C ASN A 88 8.43 -3.21 8.90
N ALA A 89 9.38 -2.61 9.60
CA ALA A 89 9.39 -1.18 9.94
C ALA A 89 9.46 -0.23 8.71
N LYS A 90 9.68 -0.78 7.51
CA LYS A 90 9.55 -0.04 6.25
C LYS A 90 8.10 0.29 5.93
N TYR A 91 7.18 -0.60 6.27
CA TYR A 91 5.79 -0.52 5.88
C TYR A 91 4.90 -0.14 7.07
N GLU A 92 3.76 0.48 6.77
CA GLU A 92 2.69 0.74 7.72
C GLU A 92 1.41 0.12 7.17
N PHE A 93 0.69 -0.60 8.02
CA PHE A 93 -0.54 -1.28 7.67
C PHE A 93 -1.64 -0.90 8.64
N HIS A 94 -2.84 -0.72 8.11
CA HIS A 94 -4.02 -0.47 8.90
C HIS A 94 -5.16 -1.36 8.42
N ALA A 95 -6.03 -1.77 9.33
CA ALA A 95 -7.25 -2.48 8.98
C ALA A 95 -8.42 -2.01 9.83
N TYR A 96 -9.58 -1.94 9.21
CA TYR A 96 -10.85 -1.75 9.89
C TYR A 96 -11.64 -3.05 9.84
N ILE A 97 -12.11 -3.45 11.01
CA ILE A 97 -12.89 -4.65 11.23
C ILE A 97 -14.27 -4.22 11.71
N ASP A 98 -15.31 -4.87 11.19
CA ASP A 98 -16.69 -4.62 11.58
C ASP A 98 -17.47 -5.93 11.54
N GLY A 99 -18.18 -6.24 12.63
CA GLY A 99 -18.93 -7.48 12.77
C GLY A 99 -18.04 -8.72 12.63
N GLY A 100 -16.78 -8.64 13.07
CA GLY A 100 -15.83 -9.75 12.97
C GLY A 100 -15.27 -10.04 11.56
N ALA A 101 -15.47 -9.13 10.60
CA ALA A 101 -14.84 -9.21 9.29
C ALA A 101 -14.02 -7.94 9.01
N CYS A 102 -12.85 -8.10 8.42
CA CYS A 102 -12.12 -6.97 7.85
C CYS A 102 -12.89 -6.42 6.65
N THR A 103 -13.18 -5.12 6.67
CA THR A 103 -13.96 -4.44 5.61
C THR A 103 -13.11 -3.50 4.78
N ALA A 104 -11.98 -3.03 5.31
CA ALA A 104 -10.98 -2.29 4.56
C ALA A 104 -9.59 -2.39 5.19
N THR A 105 -8.57 -2.26 4.34
CA THR A 105 -7.16 -2.17 4.73
C THR A 105 -6.44 -1.09 3.95
N SER A 106 -5.31 -0.65 4.51
CA SER A 106 -4.34 0.17 3.81
C SER A 106 -2.92 -0.28 4.08
N ALA A 107 -2.05 0.00 3.12
CA ALA A 107 -0.61 -0.27 3.18
C ALA A 107 0.16 0.96 2.70
N SER A 108 1.31 1.21 3.33
CA SER A 108 2.19 2.34 3.01
C SER A 108 3.64 1.92 3.08
N ASP A 109 4.49 2.45 2.20
CA ASP A 109 5.96 2.36 2.32
C ASP A 109 6.59 3.68 2.81
N LYS A 110 5.78 4.50 3.52
CA LYS A 110 6.04 5.88 3.96
C LYS A 110 6.05 6.92 2.83
N THR A 111 6.16 6.48 1.58
CA THR A 111 6.15 7.37 0.41
C THR A 111 4.83 7.23 -0.34
N TYR A 112 4.46 5.99 -0.67
CA TYR A 112 3.27 5.64 -1.43
C TYR A 112 2.28 4.93 -0.53
N TRP A 113 0.99 5.15 -0.81
CA TRP A 113 -0.12 4.55 -0.09
C TRP A 113 -0.95 3.70 -1.04
N GLY A 114 -1.56 2.66 -0.50
CA GLY A 114 -2.55 1.85 -1.18
C GLY A 114 -3.63 1.39 -0.21
N CYS A 115 -4.80 1.08 -0.76
CA CYS A 115 -5.95 0.66 0.01
C CYS A 115 -6.77 -0.39 -0.74
N TYR A 116 -7.45 -1.22 0.03
CA TYR A 116 -8.34 -2.27 -0.45
C TYR A 116 -9.61 -2.29 0.43
N PRO A 117 -10.81 -2.53 -0.12
CA PRO A 117 -11.12 -2.86 -1.52
C PRO A 117 -11.18 -1.63 -2.45
N THR A 118 -11.28 -0.42 -1.91
CA THR A 118 -11.40 0.79 -2.72
C THR A 118 -10.01 1.25 -3.14
N GLY A 119 -9.53 0.88 -4.33
CA GLY A 119 -8.22 1.30 -4.83
C GLY A 119 -8.20 2.77 -5.24
N ASN A 120 -7.96 3.68 -4.30
CA ASN A 120 -7.75 5.09 -4.61
C ASN A 120 -6.24 5.38 -4.72
N ASP A 121 -5.81 5.92 -5.86
CA ASP A 121 -4.40 6.21 -6.17
C ASP A 121 -3.85 7.39 -5.35
N VAL A 122 -3.68 7.26 -4.02
CA VAL A 122 -3.10 8.32 -3.18
C VAL A 122 -1.58 8.25 -3.14
N ALA A 123 -0.98 9.21 -3.82
CA ALA A 123 0.43 9.31 -4.15
C ALA A 123 1.38 9.72 -3.02
N HIS A 124 0.87 10.17 -1.86
CA HIS A 124 1.69 10.71 -0.78
C HIS A 124 1.08 10.40 0.59
N ALA A 125 1.87 9.85 1.51
CA ALA A 125 1.45 9.49 2.88
C ALA A 125 0.87 10.68 3.69
N LYS A 126 1.25 11.92 3.36
CA LYS A 126 0.71 13.15 3.97
C LYS A 126 -0.75 13.46 3.59
N ASP A 127 -1.24 12.86 2.50
CA ASP A 127 -2.60 13.03 1.98
C ASP A 127 -3.42 11.73 2.13
N ALA A 128 -2.92 10.79 2.95
CA ALA A 128 -3.52 9.48 3.12
C ALA A 128 -4.93 9.62 3.72
N PRO A 129 -5.93 8.87 3.20
CA PRO A 129 -7.15 8.60 3.92
C PRO A 129 -6.78 8.06 5.29
N THR A 130 -7.09 8.78 6.37
CA THR A 130 -7.43 8.05 7.59
C THR A 130 -8.53 7.09 7.18
N LEU A 131 -8.37 5.77 7.32
CA LEU A 131 -9.50 4.86 7.19
C LEU A 131 -10.64 5.49 8.01
N SER A 132 -11.72 5.88 7.35
CA SER A 132 -12.78 6.58 8.09
C SER A 132 -13.27 5.67 9.20
N ALA A 133 -13.80 6.25 10.27
CA ALA A 133 -14.46 5.53 11.36
C ALA A 133 -15.65 4.65 10.91
N THR A 134 -15.92 4.57 9.60
CA THR A 134 -16.98 3.82 8.93
C THR A 134 -16.43 2.81 7.90
N GLY A 135 -15.14 2.44 7.96
CA GLY A 135 -14.59 1.34 7.13
C GLY A 135 -14.49 1.63 5.63
N SER A 136 -14.71 2.86 5.18
CA SER A 136 -14.49 3.28 3.79
C SER A 136 -13.15 4.00 3.68
N ALA A 137 -12.32 3.60 2.70
CA ALA A 137 -11.13 4.36 2.31
C ALA A 137 -11.57 5.69 1.70
N VAL A 138 -11.65 6.75 2.51
CA VAL A 138 -12.09 8.07 2.07
C VAL A 138 -11.00 8.66 1.18
N GLY A 139 -11.21 8.65 -0.13
CA GLY A 139 -10.28 9.23 -1.10
C GLY A 139 -9.75 10.57 -0.61
N GLY A 140 -8.43 10.66 -0.47
CA GLY A 140 -7.74 11.88 -0.08
C GLY A 140 -8.05 12.94 -1.13
N GLY A 141 -9.00 13.82 -0.82
CA GLY A 141 -9.24 15.03 -1.57
C GLY A 141 -7.98 15.88 -1.48
N SER A 142 -7.33 16.06 -2.64
CA SER A 142 -6.35 17.11 -2.88
C SER A 142 -6.80 18.40 -2.19
N THR A 143 -6.12 18.79 -1.11
CA THR A 143 -6.22 20.13 -0.54
C THR A 143 -4.81 20.68 -0.36
N THR A 144 -4.17 20.97 -1.49
CA THR A 144 -3.57 22.28 -1.85
C THR A 144 -2.80 22.17 -3.15
#